data_AF-A0A7U9XL58-F1
#
_entry.id   AF-A0A7U9XL58-F1
#
_cell.length_a   1.000
_cell.length_b   1.000
_cell.length_c   1.000
_cell.angle_alpha   90.00
_cell.angle_beta   90.00
_cell.angle_gamma   90.00
#
_symmetry.space_group_name_H-M   'P 1'
#
loop_
_entity.id
_entity.type
_entity.pdbx_description
1 polymer ?
#
loop_
_entity_poly.entity_id
_entity_poly.type
_entity_poly.pdbx_seq_one_letter_code
_entity_poly.pdbx_strand_id
1 'polypeptide(L)'
;MEIYVVKPGDTIDSIAAALGVSAERLIYDNQLIYPYELAVGQALLVDRGIRNAERSISVSGYAYPFISPWVLEQTLPYLSELPIFSYGFTTEGELLPPPYEDDTWMIEKAQNFGTKPILTLTPFGADGAFNNRLINSVVNNTVYLDNLIQNLLDTMAEKGYEGVDIDFEYILASDRDAFTAFVRQVAETMRANGYHTSVALAPKTSSDQVGLLYEGKDYRALGEAADHVLLMTYEWGYTY
;
A
#
# COMPACT_ATOMS: atom_id res chain seq x y z
N MET A 1 12.31 10.77 30.92
CA MET A 1 11.42 9.67 31.35
C MET A 1 11.04 9.90 32.80
N GLU A 2 9.74 9.96 33.06
CA GLU A 2 9.14 10.12 34.39
C GLU A 2 8.07 9.04 34.58
N ILE A 3 7.72 8.74 35.83
CA ILE A 3 6.60 7.85 36.13
C ILE A 3 5.45 8.69 36.70
N TYR A 4 4.28 8.58 36.08
CA TYR A 4 3.03 9.13 36.60
C TYR A 4 2.21 8.01 37.27
N VAL A 5 1.67 8.27 38.46
CA VAL A 5 0.82 7.32 39.17
C VAL A 5 -0.64 7.76 39.04
N VAL A 6 -1.47 6.91 38.44
CA VAL A 6 -2.89 7.18 38.15
C VAL A 6 -3.66 7.49 39.43
N LYS A 7 -4.46 8.56 39.39
CA LYS A 7 -5.32 9.04 40.48
C LYS A 7 -6.80 8.79 40.16
N PRO A 8 -7.69 8.81 41.17
CA PRO A 8 -9.12 8.74 40.92
C PRO A 8 -9.60 9.82 39.96
N GLY A 9 -10.29 9.42 38.88
CA GLY A 9 -10.85 10.32 37.87
C GLY A 9 -9.92 10.65 36.70
N ASP A 10 -8.68 10.14 36.70
CA ASP A 10 -7.77 10.31 35.57
C ASP A 10 -8.24 9.53 34.33
N THR A 11 -8.10 10.14 33.16
CA THR A 11 -8.14 9.50 31.85
C THR A 11 -6.81 9.70 31.12
N ILE A 12 -6.59 8.96 30.03
CA ILE A 12 -5.42 9.19 29.18
C ILE A 12 -5.36 10.63 28.68
N ASP A 13 -6.48 11.16 28.17
CA ASP A 13 -6.53 12.52 27.65
C ASP A 13 -6.26 13.56 28.73
N SER A 14 -6.81 13.37 29.94
CA SER A 14 -6.58 14.31 31.04
C SER A 14 -5.13 14.28 31.52
N ILE A 15 -4.51 13.11 31.61
CA ILE A 15 -3.10 12.97 31.98
C ILE A 15 -2.21 13.58 30.89
N ALA A 16 -2.45 13.24 29.62
CA ALA A 16 -1.70 13.75 28.48
C ALA A 16 -1.74 15.28 28.41
N ALA A 17 -2.95 15.87 28.53
CA ALA A 17 -3.13 17.32 28.55
C ALA A 17 -2.44 17.98 29.76
N ALA A 18 -2.57 17.41 30.96
CA ALA A 18 -1.96 17.96 32.17
C ALA A 18 -0.42 17.91 32.12
N LEU A 19 0.14 16.90 31.47
CA LEU A 19 1.59 16.71 31.36
C LEU A 19 2.18 17.35 30.10
N GLY A 20 1.36 17.80 29.16
CA GLY A 20 1.80 18.35 27.88
C GLY A 20 2.46 17.31 26.97
N VAL A 21 1.94 16.08 26.97
CA VAL A 21 2.41 14.96 26.12
C VAL A 21 1.28 14.48 25.21
N SER A 22 1.60 13.73 24.14
CA SER A 22 0.58 13.12 23.27
C SER A 22 -0.11 11.94 23.99
N ALA A 23 -1.43 11.85 23.84
CA ALA A 23 -2.22 10.73 24.33
C ALA A 23 -1.81 9.42 23.66
N GLU A 24 -1.60 9.44 22.34
CA GLU A 24 -1.14 8.31 21.54
C GLU A 24 0.22 7.82 22.02
N ARG A 25 1.14 8.74 22.33
CA ARG A 25 2.45 8.42 22.90
C ARG A 25 2.32 7.72 24.23
N LEU A 26 1.46 8.25 25.11
CA LEU A 26 1.23 7.69 26.44
C LEU A 26 0.61 6.29 26.36
N ILE A 27 -0.35 6.07 25.46
CA ILE A 27 -0.95 4.76 25.17
C ILE A 27 0.13 3.78 24.68
N TYR A 28 0.92 4.19 23.68
CA TYR A 28 1.95 3.35 23.08
C TYR A 28 3.03 2.94 24.08
N ASP A 29 3.60 3.89 24.83
CA ASP A 29 4.68 3.60 25.78
C ASP A 29 4.25 2.67 26.91
N ASN A 30 2.95 2.65 27.22
CA ASN A 30 2.38 1.85 28.29
C ASN A 30 1.60 0.63 27.79
N GLN A 31 1.61 0.38 26.47
CA GLN A 31 0.95 -0.77 25.82
C GLN A 31 -0.53 -0.89 26.23
N LEU A 32 -1.23 0.24 26.32
CA LEU A 32 -2.62 0.28 26.74
C LEU A 32 -3.53 -0.15 25.59
N ILE A 33 -4.56 -0.92 25.92
CA ILE A 33 -5.53 -1.44 24.95
C ILE A 33 -6.83 -0.67 25.11
N TYR A 34 -7.46 -0.30 24.00
CA TYR A 34 -8.79 0.33 24.01
C TYR A 34 -9.80 -0.55 24.81
N PRO A 35 -10.63 0.01 25.70
CA PRO A 35 -10.97 1.43 25.87
C PRO A 35 -10.04 2.23 26.80
N TYR A 36 -8.80 1.78 26.98
CA TYR A 36 -7.74 2.46 27.75
C TYR A 36 -8.09 2.66 29.22
N GLU A 37 -8.71 1.66 29.84
CA GLU A 37 -9.04 1.71 31.25
C GLU A 37 -7.78 1.83 32.11
N LEU A 38 -7.84 2.72 33.10
CA LEU A 38 -6.75 2.97 34.03
C LEU A 38 -7.13 2.54 35.44
N ALA A 39 -6.21 1.85 36.12
CA ALA A 39 -6.38 1.50 37.52
C ALA A 39 -5.75 2.57 38.43
N VAL A 40 -6.45 3.00 39.49
CA VAL A 40 -5.87 3.89 40.50
C VAL A 40 -4.62 3.24 41.10
N GLY A 41 -3.50 3.97 41.09
CA GLY A 41 -2.19 3.47 41.52
C GLY A 41 -1.35 2.85 40.39
N GLN A 42 -1.88 2.69 39.19
CA GLN A 42 -1.11 2.24 38.02
C GLN A 42 0.01 3.23 37.70
N ALA A 43 1.22 2.70 37.49
CA ALA A 43 2.37 3.48 37.06
C ALA A 43 2.40 3.56 35.53
N LEU A 44 2.35 4.78 35.00
CA LEU A 44 2.50 5.08 33.58
C LEU A 44 3.88 5.69 33.33
N LEU A 45 4.62 5.13 32.37
CA LEU A 45 5.81 5.73 31.80
C LEU A 45 5.41 6.96 30.97
N VAL A 46 5.98 8.10 31.34
CA VAL A 46 5.82 9.36 30.61
C VAL A 46 7.16 9.71 29.98
N ASP A 47 7.27 9.47 28.69
CA ASP A 47 8.44 9.88 27.91
C ASP A 47 8.21 11.27 27.29
N ARG A 48 8.85 12.28 27.88
CA ARG A 48 8.89 13.66 27.37
C ARG A 48 9.97 13.87 26.30
N GLY A 49 10.69 12.82 25.89
CA GLY A 49 11.70 12.91 24.86
C GLY A 49 11.10 13.40 23.55
N ILE A 50 11.68 14.47 22.99
CA ILE A 50 11.36 14.87 21.63
C ILE A 50 11.95 13.81 20.71
N ARG A 51 11.10 12.95 20.14
CA ARG A 51 11.50 12.09 19.02
C ARG A 51 11.62 12.96 17.79
N ASN A 52 12.76 13.65 17.65
CA ASN A 52 13.09 14.30 16.41
C ASN A 52 13.32 13.21 15.37
N ALA A 53 12.41 13.11 14.40
CA ALA A 53 12.66 12.29 13.23
C ALA A 53 13.87 12.88 12.51
N GLU A 54 15.00 12.17 12.53
CA GLU A 54 16.22 12.61 11.83
C GLU A 54 16.05 12.58 10.31
N ARG A 55 15.05 11.83 9.82
CA ARG A 55 14.66 11.71 8.42
C ARG A 55 13.18 11.41 8.29
N SER A 56 12.58 11.85 7.19
CA SER A 56 11.27 11.38 6.76
C SER A 56 11.44 10.06 6.01
N ILE A 57 10.50 9.15 6.19
CA ILE A 57 10.38 7.89 5.45
C ILE A 57 8.94 7.78 4.95
N SER A 58 8.76 7.17 3.77
CA SER A 58 7.46 6.68 3.34
C SER A 58 7.34 5.22 3.78
N VAL A 59 6.21 4.85 4.37
CA VAL A 59 5.94 3.50 4.83
C VAL A 59 4.69 2.99 4.12
N SER A 60 4.80 1.85 3.45
CA SER A 60 3.70 1.19 2.78
C SER A 60 3.49 -0.19 3.38
N GLY A 61 2.23 -0.64 3.45
CA GLY A 61 1.87 -1.96 3.94
C GLY A 61 0.69 -2.51 3.16
N TYR A 62 0.92 -3.58 2.38
CA TYR A 62 -0.16 -4.26 1.65
C TYR A 62 -1.17 -4.87 2.63
N ALA A 63 -2.44 -4.79 2.29
CA ALA A 63 -3.50 -5.47 3.01
C ALA A 63 -4.52 -6.09 2.05
N TYR A 64 -5.03 -7.25 2.43
CA TYR A 64 -6.13 -7.88 1.72
C TYR A 64 -7.47 -7.38 2.30
N PRO A 65 -8.55 -7.31 1.49
CA PRO A 65 -9.91 -6.96 1.92
C PRO A 65 -10.45 -7.75 3.10
N PHE A 66 -9.95 -8.97 3.33
CA PHE A 66 -10.32 -9.82 4.47
C PHE A 66 -9.46 -9.60 5.72
N ILE A 67 -8.58 -8.59 5.75
CA ILE A 67 -7.79 -8.25 6.94
C ILE A 67 -8.70 -7.96 8.14
N SER A 68 -8.26 -8.34 9.34
CA SER A 68 -8.97 -7.97 10.57
C SER A 68 -9.06 -6.44 10.69
N PRO A 69 -10.26 -5.86 10.93
CA PRO A 69 -10.41 -4.43 11.13
C PRO A 69 -9.54 -3.88 12.27
N TRP A 70 -9.36 -4.67 13.34
CA TRP A 70 -8.50 -4.29 14.46
C TRP A 70 -7.04 -4.21 14.04
N VAL A 71 -6.53 -5.19 13.28
CA VAL A 71 -5.15 -5.18 12.79
C VAL A 71 -4.92 -3.99 11.87
N LEU A 72 -5.86 -3.72 10.95
CA LEU A 72 -5.76 -2.56 10.07
C LEU A 72 -5.70 -1.25 10.89
N GLU A 73 -6.63 -1.06 11.81
CA GLU A 73 -6.71 0.16 12.63
C GLU A 73 -5.45 0.40 13.48
N GLN A 74 -4.83 -0.66 14.02
CA GLN A 74 -3.58 -0.53 14.78
C GLN A 74 -2.36 -0.24 13.89
N THR A 75 -2.44 -0.52 12.59
CA THR A 75 -1.33 -0.37 11.66
C THR A 75 -1.34 0.98 10.95
N LEU A 76 -2.53 1.47 10.57
CA LEU A 76 -2.72 2.71 9.79
C LEU A 76 -1.96 3.94 10.32
N PRO A 77 -1.92 4.25 11.63
CA PRO A 77 -1.19 5.42 12.14
C PRO A 77 0.31 5.46 11.79
N TYR A 78 0.88 4.32 11.36
CA TYR A 78 2.28 4.17 11.00
C TYR A 78 2.52 4.07 9.49
N LEU A 79 1.47 4.11 8.67
CA LEU A 79 1.54 3.97 7.22
C LEU A 79 1.34 5.31 6.52
N SER A 80 2.19 5.56 5.53
CA SER A 80 2.00 6.61 4.53
C SER A 80 1.02 6.17 3.44
N GLU A 81 1.09 4.90 3.05
CA GLU A 81 0.30 4.30 1.96
C GLU A 81 -0.23 2.91 2.38
N LEU A 82 -1.44 2.60 1.91
CA LEU A 82 -2.10 1.30 2.06
C LEU A 82 -2.46 0.76 0.67
N PRO A 83 -1.60 -0.05 0.04
CA PRO A 83 -1.96 -0.82 -1.14
C PRO A 83 -2.97 -1.93 -0.79
N ILE A 84 -4.16 -1.86 -1.39
CA ILE A 84 -5.27 -2.79 -1.14
C ILE A 84 -5.31 -3.84 -2.25
N PHE A 85 -5.15 -5.11 -1.86
CA PHE A 85 -4.94 -6.23 -2.79
C PHE A 85 -6.25 -6.94 -3.15
N SER A 86 -6.69 -7.01 -4.39
CA SER A 86 -6.21 -6.32 -5.58
C SER A 86 -7.33 -6.30 -6.61
N TYR A 87 -7.25 -5.37 -7.55
CA TYR A 87 -8.04 -5.41 -8.77
C TYR A 87 -7.32 -6.24 -9.84
N GLY A 88 -8.08 -7.07 -10.54
CA GLY A 88 -7.64 -7.81 -11.72
C GLY A 88 -8.05 -7.08 -13.01
N PHE A 89 -7.90 -7.74 -14.17
CA PHE A 89 -8.40 -7.21 -15.44
C PHE A 89 -8.62 -8.29 -16.50
N THR A 90 -9.46 -8.02 -17.49
CA THR A 90 -9.70 -8.90 -18.66
C THR A 90 -8.65 -8.71 -19.76
N THR A 91 -8.67 -9.57 -20.79
CA THR A 91 -7.77 -9.41 -21.95
C THR A 91 -8.00 -8.10 -22.70
N GLU A 92 -9.20 -7.53 -22.62
CA GLU A 92 -9.59 -6.26 -23.26
C GLU A 92 -9.37 -5.05 -22.33
N GLY A 93 -8.77 -5.25 -21.15
CA GLY A 93 -8.47 -4.19 -20.19
C GLY A 93 -9.66 -3.74 -19.35
N GLU A 94 -10.73 -4.54 -19.24
CA GLU A 94 -11.80 -4.23 -18.28
C GLU A 94 -11.31 -4.53 -16.86
N LEU A 95 -11.48 -3.59 -15.94
CA LEU A 95 -11.01 -3.75 -14.56
C LEU A 95 -11.95 -4.68 -13.78
N LEU A 96 -11.38 -5.59 -13.00
CA LEU A 96 -12.12 -6.57 -12.21
C LEU A 96 -11.94 -6.25 -10.72
N PRO A 97 -13.02 -6.08 -9.94
CA PRO A 97 -12.91 -5.81 -8.51
C PRO A 97 -12.36 -7.02 -7.73
N PRO A 98 -11.88 -6.82 -6.49
CA PRO A 98 -11.48 -7.92 -5.62
C PRO A 98 -12.62 -8.96 -5.47
N PRO A 99 -12.31 -10.27 -5.56
CA PRO A 99 -13.35 -11.31 -5.69
C PRO A 99 -14.15 -11.63 -4.42
N TYR A 100 -13.69 -11.22 -3.23
CA TYR A 100 -14.21 -11.77 -1.98
C TYR A 100 -14.82 -10.75 -1.00
N GLU A 101 -14.50 -9.46 -1.08
CA GLU A 101 -15.05 -8.43 -0.17
C GLU A 101 -14.96 -7.05 -0.84
N ASP A 102 -15.87 -6.14 -0.48
CA ASP A 102 -15.75 -4.72 -0.82
C ASP A 102 -14.62 -4.08 -0.02
N ASP A 103 -13.76 -3.34 -0.72
CA ASP A 103 -12.60 -2.62 -0.20
C ASP A 103 -12.93 -1.18 0.26
N THR A 104 -14.15 -0.67 0.02
CA THR A 104 -14.55 0.71 0.37
C THR A 104 -14.31 1.03 1.85
N TRP A 105 -14.60 0.10 2.76
CA TRP A 105 -14.39 0.30 4.20
C TRP A 105 -12.91 0.53 4.55
N MET A 106 -11.98 -0.10 3.83
CA MET A 106 -10.54 0.07 4.03
C MET A 106 -10.08 1.42 3.52
N ILE A 107 -10.62 1.87 2.39
CA ILE A 107 -10.33 3.17 1.79
C ILE A 107 -10.74 4.30 2.74
N GLU A 108 -12.00 4.27 3.21
CA GLU A 108 -12.51 5.25 4.17
C GLU A 108 -11.71 5.23 5.48
N LYS A 109 -11.36 4.05 5.99
CA LYS A 109 -10.56 3.91 7.21
C LYS A 109 -9.16 4.49 7.00
N ALA A 110 -8.48 4.20 5.89
CA ALA A 110 -7.16 4.75 5.58
C ALA A 110 -7.16 6.29 5.54
N GLN A 111 -8.12 6.87 4.82
CA GLN A 111 -8.29 8.33 4.74
C GLN A 111 -8.52 8.97 6.11
N ASN A 112 -9.34 8.34 6.97
CA ASN A 112 -9.58 8.82 8.34
C ASN A 112 -8.32 8.86 9.21
N PHE A 113 -7.32 8.02 8.92
CA PHE A 113 -6.02 8.02 9.60
C PHE A 113 -4.95 8.83 8.85
N GLY A 114 -5.29 9.46 7.73
CA GLY A 114 -4.34 10.19 6.89
C GLY A 114 -3.36 9.28 6.12
N THR A 115 -3.69 8.00 5.97
CA THR A 115 -2.97 7.03 5.14
C THR A 115 -3.59 7.01 3.75
N LYS A 116 -2.76 7.07 2.70
CA LYS A 116 -3.25 7.08 1.32
C LYS A 116 -3.69 5.69 0.88
N PRO A 117 -4.95 5.47 0.50
CA PRO A 117 -5.37 4.20 -0.10
C PRO A 117 -4.84 4.10 -1.54
N ILE A 118 -4.18 3.00 -1.87
CA ILE A 118 -3.58 2.73 -3.19
C ILE A 118 -4.25 1.50 -3.81
N LEU A 119 -4.69 1.61 -5.06
CA LEU A 119 -5.29 0.51 -5.80
C LEU A 119 -4.16 -0.40 -6.29
N THR A 120 -4.10 -1.64 -5.81
CA THR A 120 -3.14 -2.63 -6.34
C THR A 120 -3.74 -3.33 -7.56
N LEU A 121 -3.05 -3.24 -8.69
CA LEU A 121 -3.43 -3.84 -9.96
C LEU A 121 -2.57 -5.08 -10.22
N THR A 122 -3.21 -6.24 -10.30
CA THR A 122 -2.55 -7.53 -10.54
C THR A 122 -3.04 -8.18 -11.83
N PRO A 123 -2.26 -9.07 -12.47
CA PRO A 123 -2.69 -9.81 -13.65
C PRO A 123 -3.56 -11.01 -13.26
N PHE A 124 -4.63 -10.75 -12.49
CA PHE A 124 -5.63 -11.73 -12.10
C PHE A 124 -6.83 -11.67 -13.03
N GLY A 125 -7.23 -12.84 -13.52
CA GLY A 125 -8.43 -12.99 -14.35
C GLY A 125 -9.71 -13.03 -13.50
N ALA A 126 -10.85 -13.18 -14.19
CA ALA A 126 -12.15 -13.32 -13.54
C ALA A 126 -12.29 -14.58 -12.65
N ASP A 127 -11.40 -15.54 -12.82
CA ASP A 127 -11.26 -16.74 -11.97
C ASP A 127 -10.41 -16.48 -10.71
N GLY A 128 -9.88 -15.27 -10.53
CA GLY A 128 -8.98 -14.90 -9.43
C GLY A 128 -7.57 -15.48 -9.57
N ALA A 129 -7.24 -16.09 -10.71
CA ALA A 129 -5.95 -16.72 -10.94
C ALA A 129 -4.99 -15.78 -11.70
N PHE A 130 -3.71 -15.88 -11.34
CA PHE A 130 -2.62 -15.23 -12.08
C PHE A 130 -2.55 -15.72 -13.53
N ASN A 131 -2.46 -14.78 -14.48
CA ASN A 131 -2.32 -15.10 -15.90
C ASN A 131 -1.47 -14.07 -16.66
N ASN A 132 -0.25 -14.45 -17.03
CA ASN A 132 0.66 -13.59 -17.78
C ASN A 132 0.16 -13.19 -19.19
N ARG A 133 -0.82 -13.90 -19.77
CA ARG A 133 -1.45 -13.50 -21.04
C ARG A 133 -2.22 -12.20 -20.91
N LEU A 134 -2.74 -11.89 -19.72
CA LEU A 134 -3.42 -10.63 -19.46
C LEU A 134 -2.45 -9.47 -19.67
N ILE A 135 -1.25 -9.57 -19.09
CA ILE A 135 -0.17 -8.60 -19.27
C ILE A 135 0.14 -8.45 -20.75
N ASN A 136 0.45 -9.55 -21.46
CA ASN A 136 0.78 -9.52 -22.88
C ASN A 136 -0.31 -8.82 -23.72
N SER A 137 -1.58 -9.05 -23.40
CA SER A 137 -2.72 -8.46 -24.12
C SER A 137 -2.76 -6.94 -23.98
N VAL A 138 -2.67 -6.43 -22.75
CA VAL A 138 -2.82 -4.98 -22.49
C VAL A 138 -1.58 -4.19 -22.86
N VAL A 139 -0.37 -4.74 -22.67
CA VAL A 139 0.87 -4.00 -22.97
C VAL A 139 1.14 -3.88 -24.47
N ASN A 140 0.55 -4.74 -25.30
CA ASN A 140 0.75 -4.76 -26.75
C ASN A 140 -0.45 -4.21 -27.55
N ASN A 141 -1.51 -3.72 -26.91
CA ASN A 141 -2.69 -3.19 -27.58
C ASN A 141 -3.15 -1.88 -26.95
N THR A 142 -3.01 -0.78 -27.69
CA THR A 142 -3.35 0.57 -27.21
C THR A 142 -4.83 0.71 -26.84
N VAL A 143 -5.75 0.03 -27.55
CA VAL A 143 -7.18 0.10 -27.23
C VAL A 143 -7.48 -0.56 -25.88
N TYR A 144 -6.83 -1.69 -25.58
CA TYR A 144 -7.01 -2.38 -24.31
C TYR A 144 -6.33 -1.62 -23.16
N LEU A 145 -5.17 -1.01 -23.43
CA LEU A 145 -4.49 -0.13 -22.48
C LEU A 145 -5.36 1.09 -22.14
N ASP A 146 -5.89 1.77 -23.14
CA ASP A 146 -6.73 2.95 -22.93
C ASP A 146 -8.01 2.59 -22.16
N ASN A 147 -8.61 1.43 -22.44
CA ASN A 147 -9.76 0.92 -21.69
C ASN A 147 -9.41 0.69 -20.20
N LEU A 148 -8.27 0.06 -19.92
CA LEU A 148 -7.80 -0.19 -18.56
C LEU A 148 -7.50 1.09 -17.80
N ILE A 149 -6.81 2.05 -18.43
CA ILE A 149 -6.50 3.35 -17.84
C ILE A 149 -7.79 4.10 -17.50
N GLN A 150 -8.79 4.10 -18.39
CA GLN A 150 -10.06 4.76 -18.13
C GLN A 150 -10.80 4.11 -16.95
N ASN A 151 -10.87 2.78 -16.92
CA ASN A 151 -11.48 2.05 -15.80
C ASN A 151 -10.78 2.33 -14.46
N LEU A 152 -9.45 2.41 -14.45
CA LEU A 152 -8.66 2.78 -13.26
C LEU A 152 -9.03 4.19 -12.79
N LEU A 153 -9.05 5.17 -13.69
CA LEU A 153 -9.41 6.56 -13.33
C LEU A 153 -10.82 6.64 -12.76
N ASP A 154 -11.79 6.00 -13.40
CA ASP A 154 -13.19 6.03 -12.96
C ASP A 154 -13.34 5.38 -11.58
N THR A 155 -12.75 4.19 -11.39
CA THR A 155 -12.79 3.46 -10.11
C THR A 155 -12.09 4.23 -9.00
N MET A 156 -10.90 4.78 -9.29
CA MET A 156 -10.12 5.52 -8.30
C MET A 156 -10.82 6.81 -7.88
N ALA A 157 -11.43 7.53 -8.83
CA ALA A 157 -12.21 8.74 -8.55
C ALA A 157 -13.50 8.43 -7.78
N GLU A 158 -14.20 7.34 -8.12
CA GLU A 158 -15.42 6.92 -7.44
C GLU A 158 -15.15 6.52 -5.99
N LYS A 159 -14.14 5.69 -5.75
CA LYS A 159 -13.87 5.13 -4.43
C LYS A 159 -12.99 6.01 -3.55
N GLY A 160 -12.20 6.92 -4.13
CA GLY A 160 -11.29 7.79 -3.40
C GLY A 160 -9.88 7.22 -3.20
N TYR A 161 -9.42 6.36 -4.12
CA TYR A 161 -8.02 5.96 -4.19
C TYR A 161 -7.13 7.16 -4.53
N GLU A 162 -5.91 7.19 -4.00
CA GLU A 162 -4.96 8.30 -4.21
C GLU A 162 -3.75 7.91 -5.09
N GLY A 163 -3.67 6.64 -5.50
CA GLY A 163 -2.63 6.12 -6.38
C GLY A 163 -2.93 4.70 -6.85
N VAL A 164 -2.06 4.21 -7.73
CA VAL A 164 -2.11 2.84 -8.26
C VAL A 164 -0.75 2.18 -8.12
N ASP A 165 -0.75 0.93 -7.67
CA ASP A 165 0.42 0.07 -7.63
C ASP A 165 0.31 -1.01 -8.69
N ILE A 166 1.23 -1.01 -9.65
CA ILE A 166 1.30 -2.00 -10.73
C ILE A 166 2.10 -3.20 -10.24
N ASP A 167 1.41 -4.22 -9.76
CA ASP A 167 1.99 -5.47 -9.26
C ASP A 167 1.93 -6.58 -10.33
N PHE A 168 2.69 -6.35 -11.41
CA PHE A 168 2.81 -7.31 -12.50
C PHE A 168 4.04 -8.19 -12.28
N GLU A 169 3.84 -9.50 -12.28
CA GLU A 169 4.88 -10.52 -12.14
C GLU A 169 4.92 -11.42 -13.37
N TYR A 170 6.01 -12.20 -13.52
CA TYR A 170 6.20 -13.17 -14.62
C TYR A 170 5.94 -12.61 -16.03
N ILE A 171 6.33 -11.34 -16.26
CA ILE A 171 6.27 -10.68 -17.57
C ILE A 171 7.19 -11.41 -18.55
N LEU A 172 6.68 -11.74 -19.75
CA LEU A 172 7.48 -12.38 -20.79
C LEU A 172 8.68 -11.49 -21.15
N ALA A 173 9.84 -12.10 -21.39
CA ALA A 173 11.03 -11.36 -21.81
C ALA A 173 10.79 -10.52 -23.08
N SER A 174 9.94 -11.01 -24.00
CA SER A 174 9.52 -10.30 -25.21
C SER A 174 8.66 -9.06 -24.94
N ASP A 175 7.99 -9.00 -23.79
CA ASP A 175 7.10 -7.90 -23.40
C ASP A 175 7.82 -6.84 -22.55
N ARG A 176 9.12 -6.99 -22.29
CA ARG A 176 9.92 -6.10 -21.42
C ARG A 176 9.75 -4.61 -21.73
N ASP A 177 9.92 -4.25 -23.00
CA ASP A 177 9.89 -2.85 -23.43
C ASP A 177 8.44 -2.35 -23.55
N ALA A 178 7.52 -3.23 -23.96
CA ALA A 178 6.08 -2.92 -23.99
C ALA A 178 5.52 -2.67 -22.59
N PHE A 179 5.92 -3.48 -21.60
CA PHE A 179 5.57 -3.27 -20.19
C PHE A 179 6.14 -1.96 -19.65
N THR A 180 7.36 -1.61 -20.03
CA THR A 180 7.96 -0.31 -19.67
C THR A 180 7.16 0.87 -20.25
N ALA A 181 6.75 0.77 -21.52
CA ALA A 181 5.91 1.79 -22.15
C ALA A 181 4.52 1.88 -21.51
N PHE A 182 3.91 0.74 -21.17
CA PHE A 182 2.67 0.65 -20.40
C PHE A 182 2.78 1.41 -19.07
N VAL A 183 3.80 1.12 -18.24
CA VAL A 183 4.00 1.79 -16.94
C VAL A 183 4.17 3.29 -17.13
N ARG A 184 4.91 3.72 -18.16
CA ARG A 184 5.08 5.15 -18.47
C ARG A 184 3.75 5.83 -18.80
N GLN A 185 2.93 5.22 -19.67
CA GLN A 185 1.63 5.77 -20.06
C GLN A 185 0.67 5.85 -18.87
N VAL A 186 0.62 4.81 -18.03
CA VAL A 186 -0.17 4.81 -16.78
C VAL A 186 0.30 5.94 -15.87
N ALA A 187 1.60 6.00 -15.54
CA ALA A 187 2.13 7.01 -14.63
C ALA A 187 1.94 8.45 -15.14
N GLU A 188 2.10 8.69 -16.44
CA GLU A 188 1.83 10.00 -17.04
C GLU A 188 0.35 10.39 -16.92
N THR A 189 -0.55 9.44 -17.17
CA THR A 189 -2.00 9.69 -17.06
C THR A 189 -2.42 9.89 -15.60
N MET A 190 -1.90 9.09 -14.68
CA MET A 190 -2.19 9.21 -13.24
C MET A 190 -1.71 10.54 -12.68
N ARG A 191 -0.47 10.96 -12.99
CA ARG A 191 0.05 12.28 -12.61
C ARG A 191 -0.79 13.43 -13.16
N ALA A 192 -1.26 13.33 -14.39
CA ALA A 192 -2.13 14.35 -14.99
C ALA A 192 -3.48 14.49 -14.27
N ASN A 193 -3.92 13.46 -13.54
CA ASN A 193 -5.16 13.42 -12.76
C ASN A 193 -4.95 13.54 -11.24
N GLY A 194 -3.73 13.84 -10.78
CA GLY A 194 -3.43 14.05 -9.36
C GLY A 194 -3.15 12.78 -8.56
N TYR A 195 -3.01 11.64 -9.23
CA TYR A 195 -2.62 10.36 -8.64
C TYR A 195 -1.12 10.10 -8.79
N HIS A 196 -0.61 9.11 -8.06
CA HIS A 196 0.75 8.61 -8.22
C HIS A 196 0.76 7.13 -8.60
N THR A 197 1.84 6.69 -9.21
CA THR A 197 2.01 5.31 -9.67
C THR A 197 3.28 4.70 -9.11
N SER A 198 3.13 3.53 -8.49
CA SER A 198 4.22 2.64 -8.14
C SER A 198 4.25 1.41 -9.04
N VAL A 199 5.41 0.76 -9.11
CA VAL A 199 5.57 -0.51 -9.80
C VAL A 199 6.35 -1.49 -8.95
N ALA A 200 5.82 -2.70 -8.79
CA ALA A 200 6.48 -3.78 -8.07
C ALA A 200 7.57 -4.43 -8.91
N LEU A 201 8.75 -4.60 -8.33
CA LEU A 201 9.95 -5.12 -8.97
C LEU A 201 10.38 -6.42 -8.30
N ALA A 202 10.49 -7.48 -9.10
CA ALA A 202 11.08 -8.73 -8.65
C ALA A 202 12.56 -8.52 -8.29
N PRO A 203 13.10 -9.13 -7.21
CA PRO A 203 14.43 -8.82 -6.70
C PRO A 203 15.52 -9.29 -7.66
N LYS A 204 16.22 -8.34 -8.30
CA LYS A 204 17.36 -8.58 -9.20
C LYS A 204 18.67 -8.19 -8.53
N THR A 205 19.72 -8.96 -8.81
CA THR A 205 21.09 -8.67 -8.37
C THR A 205 21.99 -8.19 -9.52
N SER A 206 21.54 -8.36 -10.77
CA SER A 206 22.19 -7.83 -11.97
C SER A 206 21.17 -7.49 -13.07
N SER A 207 21.56 -6.69 -14.06
CA SER A 207 20.70 -6.29 -15.17
C SER A 207 20.36 -7.45 -16.13
N ASP A 208 21.28 -8.40 -16.26
CA ASP A 208 21.26 -9.56 -17.16
C ASP A 208 20.73 -10.85 -16.49
N GLN A 209 20.21 -10.76 -15.27
CA GLN A 209 19.61 -11.88 -14.56
C GLN A 209 18.44 -12.47 -15.38
N VAL A 210 18.60 -13.74 -15.79
CA VAL A 210 17.65 -14.49 -16.61
C VAL A 210 16.56 -15.17 -15.77
N GLY A 211 15.44 -15.52 -16.40
CA GLY A 211 14.30 -16.18 -15.79
C GLY A 211 13.02 -15.36 -15.97
N LEU A 212 11.89 -16.08 -16.10
CA LEU A 212 10.57 -15.48 -16.34
C LEU A 212 10.19 -14.39 -15.34
N LEU A 213 10.67 -14.50 -14.09
CA LEU A 213 10.42 -13.50 -13.04
C LEU A 213 11.19 -12.18 -13.25
N TYR A 214 12.33 -12.21 -13.96
CA TYR A 214 13.31 -11.11 -13.97
C TYR A 214 13.49 -10.43 -15.33
N GLU A 215 13.36 -11.16 -16.44
CA GLU A 215 13.72 -10.67 -17.77
C GLU A 215 12.78 -9.58 -18.28
N GLY A 216 11.49 -9.68 -17.96
CA GLY A 216 10.48 -8.68 -18.33
C GLY A 216 10.56 -7.37 -17.53
N LYS A 217 11.43 -7.24 -16.53
CA LYS A 217 11.56 -6.04 -15.67
C LYS A 217 12.83 -5.26 -15.95
N ASP A 218 12.70 -4.14 -16.68
CA ASP A 218 13.76 -3.14 -16.87
C ASP A 218 13.81 -2.17 -15.68
N TYR A 219 14.67 -2.45 -14.70
CA TYR A 219 14.81 -1.61 -13.51
C TYR A 219 15.06 -0.12 -13.80
N ARG A 220 15.92 0.19 -14.78
CA ARG A 220 16.26 1.59 -15.09
C ARG A 220 15.04 2.28 -15.68
N ALA A 221 14.47 1.69 -16.73
CA ALA A 221 13.40 2.34 -17.47
C ALA A 221 12.09 2.41 -16.67
N LEU A 222 11.82 1.41 -15.81
CA LEU A 222 10.69 1.43 -14.87
C LEU A 222 10.88 2.48 -13.78
N GLY A 223 12.08 2.62 -13.22
CA GLY A 223 12.40 3.66 -12.24
C GLY A 223 12.37 5.09 -12.81
N GLU A 224 12.56 5.25 -14.14
CA GLU A 224 12.36 6.51 -14.85
C GLU A 224 10.90 6.78 -15.26
N ALA A 225 10.03 5.76 -15.20
CA ALA A 225 8.65 5.85 -15.65
C ALA A 225 7.67 6.09 -14.47
N ALA A 226 7.79 5.29 -13.41
CA ALA A 226 6.95 5.35 -12.22
C ALA A 226 7.39 6.47 -11.25
N ASP A 227 6.51 6.89 -10.35
CA ASP A 227 6.83 7.87 -9.32
C ASP A 227 7.71 7.27 -8.21
N HIS A 228 7.52 5.97 -7.94
CA HIS A 228 8.42 5.18 -7.10
C HIS A 228 8.36 3.68 -7.46
N VAL A 229 9.28 2.90 -6.90
CA VAL A 229 9.37 1.45 -7.13
C VAL A 229 9.30 0.70 -5.81
N LEU A 230 8.67 -0.47 -5.82
CA LEU A 230 8.61 -1.38 -4.67
C LEU A 230 9.43 -2.63 -4.98
N LEU A 231 10.56 -2.81 -4.30
CA LEU A 231 11.40 -4.00 -4.47
C LEU A 231 10.87 -5.13 -3.58
N MET A 232 10.48 -6.27 -4.18
CA MET A 232 9.99 -7.45 -3.44
C MET A 232 11.13 -8.25 -2.84
N THR A 233 11.81 -7.69 -1.83
CA THR A 233 13.00 -8.26 -1.19
C THR A 233 12.63 -9.25 -0.07
N TYR A 234 11.84 -10.26 -0.40
CA TYR A 234 11.39 -11.34 0.50
C TYR A 234 11.20 -12.65 -0.28
N GLU A 235 10.75 -13.74 0.38
CA GLU A 235 10.58 -15.09 -0.21
C GLU A 235 11.83 -15.77 -0.81
N TRP A 236 13.02 -15.67 -0.18
CA TRP A 236 14.16 -16.53 -0.54
C TRP A 236 13.97 -18.00 -0.15
N GLY A 237 13.07 -18.29 0.79
CA GLY A 237 12.67 -19.65 1.15
C GLY A 237 11.15 -19.75 1.12
N TYR A 238 10.63 -20.57 0.19
CA TYR A 238 9.19 -20.81 0.03
C TYR A 238 8.92 -22.32 0.04
N THR A 239 7.83 -22.73 0.70
CA THR A 239 7.35 -24.13 0.70
C THR A 239 6.32 -24.30 -0.41
N TYR A 240 6.61 -25.22 -1.34
CA TYR A 240 5.65 -25.73 -2.33
C TYR A 240 4.57 -26.59 -1.69
#